data_AF-A0A6L8HA21-F1
#
_entry.id   AF-A0A6L8HA21-F1
#
_cell.length_a   1.000
_cell.length_b   1.000
_cell.length_c   1.000
_cell.angle_alpha   90.00
_cell.angle_beta   90.00
_cell.angle_gamma   90.00
#
_symmetry.space_group_name_H-M   'P 1'
#
loop_
_entity.id
_entity.type
_entity.pdbx_description
1 polymer ?
#
loop_
_entity_poly.entity_id
_entity_poly.type
_entity_poly.pdbx_seq_one_letter_code
_entity_poly.pdbx_strand_id
1 'polypeptide(L)'
;MGVMLLLPIFVALPALAGGGAPAAGGPPPDVVAAQEAEGAEGEEAKVEIGRDVYYKTEGPVVGAPAPKTQDTAEFYPRYNFESRVLLWVANQQHLYYGSFVLAVPIFCMCIEFAGLLSKDKAMAKKYDQLAYDFIKISLTAYSLTAILGGILIFTFLTLYPAFFGYLSSIFRPVMHIYALMFVAESGTLYIYYYGWDKMKEGLLKWLHASMSVVLNVIGTVLMFLANSWIGFMMSPAGVDEQGRYLGNIWHVIHTALWNPLNVHRILGNMAFGGGVVAAYAAYRFLSAKNDEERAHYDWMGYIAMALGVAFLIPLPFAGYWLMREVYAYRQQMGITLMGGLLAWLFIIQATMIGILFLTTNYYLWQALGRMTGGERFQRYIKYFVFILVVGLLVFITPHTIVMTPAELKAMGGQQHPVLGNYGVMSAKNGGINAIIMTTIASFIWYQRGNRVPAVKWAKFGNIFLITFFVVAHLNNIWVACYGYFIPANVRIGLSVPQVAGTLSCLFFGSALNLAMLKQSRELGPIRWGQIAPRSQYALIMLATAFTWMMGLMGYIRSSVRLFWHVNEIMRDNSPWAYTHTIGFGANVISFNVLFFWITIMFVFWLGALGAKKAPVPATQPVPGAAPQPATGH
;
A
#
# COMPACT_ATOMS: atom_id res chain seq x y z
N MET A 1 29.06 6.27 6.30
CA MET A 1 27.72 5.73 5.95
C MET A 1 27.34 4.43 6.69
N GLY A 2 28.29 3.58 7.14
CA GLY A 2 27.98 2.37 7.93
C GLY A 2 27.68 2.59 9.43
N VAL A 3 28.06 3.74 10.01
CA VAL A 3 27.96 3.99 11.46
C VAL A 3 26.52 4.25 11.94
N MET A 4 25.62 4.76 11.08
CA MET A 4 24.21 5.00 11.48
C MET A 4 23.30 3.76 11.39
N LEU A 5 23.60 2.82 10.49
CA LEU A 5 22.91 1.51 10.44
C LEU A 5 23.28 0.62 11.63
N LEU A 6 24.49 0.82 12.18
CA LEU A 6 25.01 0.07 13.31
C LEU A 6 24.83 0.79 14.65
N LEU A 7 24.27 2.01 14.68
CA LEU A 7 24.09 2.76 15.93
C LEU A 7 23.23 2.00 16.97
N PRO A 8 22.16 1.27 16.58
CA PRO A 8 21.45 0.39 17.51
C PRO A 8 22.32 -0.78 18.02
N ILE A 9 23.27 -1.25 17.21
CA ILE A 9 24.19 -2.35 17.54
C ILE A 9 25.33 -1.85 18.45
N PHE A 10 25.87 -0.66 18.20
CA PHE A 10 26.97 -0.06 18.99
C PHE A 10 26.50 0.48 20.34
N VAL A 11 25.23 0.90 20.46
CA VAL A 11 24.63 1.22 21.77
C VAL A 11 24.34 -0.06 22.57
N ALA A 12 24.15 -1.21 21.92
CA ALA A 12 23.86 -2.50 22.55
C ALA A 12 25.11 -3.33 22.92
N LEU A 13 26.26 -3.11 22.28
CA LEU A 13 27.50 -3.85 22.54
C LEU A 13 28.03 -3.74 23.99
N PRO A 14 27.95 -2.59 24.69
CA PRO A 14 28.31 -2.52 26.11
C PRO A 14 27.41 -3.38 27.01
N ALA A 15 26.17 -3.67 26.59
CA ALA A 15 25.26 -4.56 27.32
C ALA A 15 25.60 -6.05 27.15
N LEU A 16 26.41 -6.41 26.14
CA LEU A 16 26.89 -7.78 25.92
C LEU A 16 28.27 -8.05 26.55
N ALA A 17 29.06 -7.01 26.83
CA ALA A 17 30.40 -7.13 27.42
C ALA A 17 30.43 -6.97 28.96
N GLY A 18 29.34 -6.49 29.56
CA GLY A 18 29.14 -6.56 31.00
C GLY A 18 28.77 -7.97 31.41
N GLY A 19 29.70 -8.70 32.04
CA GLY A 19 29.50 -10.04 32.55
C GLY A 19 28.16 -10.20 33.26
N GLY A 20 27.44 -11.26 32.90
CA GLY A 20 26.06 -11.50 33.25
C GLY A 20 25.75 -11.39 34.74
N ALA A 21 24.85 -10.47 35.06
CA ALA A 21 23.80 -10.69 36.05
C ALA A 21 22.49 -10.89 35.26
N PRO A 22 21.63 -11.85 35.66
CA PRO A 22 20.38 -12.08 34.95
C PRO A 22 19.56 -10.79 34.94
N ALA A 23 19.04 -10.44 33.75
CA ALA A 23 18.17 -9.29 33.59
C ALA A 23 16.99 -9.42 34.57
N ALA A 24 16.94 -8.53 35.56
CA ALA A 24 15.82 -8.33 36.45
C ALA A 24 14.65 -7.76 35.63
N GLY A 25 13.96 -8.65 34.93
CA GLY A 25 12.78 -8.37 34.11
C GLY A 25 11.73 -9.47 34.20
N GLY A 26 11.82 -10.31 35.25
CA GLY A 26 10.66 -11.04 35.75
C GLY A 26 9.86 -10.11 36.68
N PRO A 27 8.56 -10.35 36.87
CA PRO A 27 7.80 -9.64 37.90
C PRO A 27 8.48 -9.87 39.27
N PRO A 28 8.35 -8.92 40.24
CA PRO A 28 9.01 -9.01 41.55
C PRO A 28 8.82 -10.40 42.20
N PRO A 29 9.78 -10.91 43.00
CA PRO A 29 9.70 -12.25 43.62
C PRO A 29 8.41 -12.48 44.42
N ASP A 30 7.87 -11.41 44.98
CA ASP A 30 6.60 -11.27 45.70
C ASP A 30 5.35 -11.47 44.82
N VAL A 31 5.49 -11.35 43.49
CA VAL A 31 4.45 -11.60 42.48
C VAL A 31 4.52 -13.03 41.92
N VAL A 32 5.72 -13.62 41.89
CA VAL A 32 5.90 -15.04 41.50
C VAL A 32 5.50 -15.97 42.64
N ALA A 33 5.81 -15.59 43.89
CA ALA A 33 5.35 -16.31 45.08
C ALA A 33 3.81 -16.30 45.22
N ALA A 34 3.14 -15.24 44.77
CA ALA A 34 1.68 -15.19 44.71
C ALA A 34 1.09 -16.15 43.64
N GLN A 35 1.81 -16.37 42.52
CA GLN A 35 1.40 -17.30 41.47
C GLN A 35 1.66 -18.77 41.82
N GLU A 36 2.66 -19.06 42.67
CA GLU A 36 2.95 -20.43 43.13
C GLU A 36 2.17 -20.81 44.40
N ALA A 37 1.76 -19.84 45.23
CA ALA A 37 0.94 -20.09 46.42
C ALA A 37 -0.56 -20.30 46.13
N GLU A 38 -1.09 -19.81 44.99
CA GLU A 38 -2.48 -20.08 44.55
C GLU A 38 -2.68 -21.51 44.01
N GLY A 39 -1.63 -22.33 43.94
CA GLY A 39 -1.68 -23.73 43.50
C GLY A 39 -2.04 -24.74 44.60
N ALA A 40 -2.21 -24.31 45.85
CA ALA A 40 -2.48 -25.21 46.97
C ALA A 40 -3.45 -24.59 47.97
N GLU A 41 -4.74 -24.58 47.62
CA GLU A 41 -5.87 -25.00 48.47
C GLU A 41 -7.18 -24.57 47.80
N GLY A 42 -8.15 -25.48 47.79
CA GLY A 42 -9.39 -25.33 47.04
C GLY A 42 -10.32 -24.27 47.61
N GLU A 43 -10.51 -23.20 46.84
CA GLU A 43 -11.75 -22.42 46.80
C GLU A 43 -12.10 -22.18 45.32
N GLU A 44 -13.36 -22.33 44.94
CA GLU A 44 -13.84 -21.98 43.60
C GLU A 44 -13.61 -20.48 43.37
N ALA A 45 -12.47 -20.12 42.79
CA ALA A 45 -12.16 -18.75 42.42
C ALA A 45 -13.28 -18.23 41.51
N LYS A 46 -14.08 -17.30 42.00
CA LYS A 46 -15.10 -16.61 41.20
C LYS A 46 -14.38 -16.00 39.99
N VAL A 47 -14.57 -16.61 38.83
CA VAL A 47 -14.04 -16.09 37.57
C VAL A 47 -14.64 -14.70 37.37
N GLU A 48 -13.82 -13.67 37.52
CA GLU A 48 -14.27 -12.29 37.33
C GLU A 48 -14.74 -12.15 35.88
N ILE A 49 -15.96 -11.64 35.69
CA ILE A 49 -16.54 -11.42 34.38
C ILE A 49 -16.41 -9.95 34.02
N GLY A 50 -15.68 -9.67 32.94
CA GLY A 50 -15.54 -8.34 32.37
C GLY A 50 -16.47 -8.15 31.18
N ARG A 51 -16.71 -6.90 30.79
CA ARG A 51 -17.50 -6.54 29.61
C ARG A 51 -16.64 -5.90 28.54
N ASP A 52 -16.70 -6.45 27.34
CA ASP A 52 -15.91 -6.00 26.18
C ASP A 52 -16.23 -4.54 25.79
N VAL A 53 -15.20 -3.72 25.57
CA VAL A 53 -15.35 -2.30 25.23
C VAL A 53 -16.01 -2.05 23.87
N TYR A 54 -15.91 -2.97 22.91
CA TYR A 54 -16.43 -2.83 21.55
C TYR A 54 -17.65 -3.74 21.31
N TYR A 55 -17.49 -5.05 21.47
CA TYR A 55 -18.54 -6.06 21.24
C TYR A 55 -19.64 -6.01 22.29
N LYS A 56 -19.39 -5.40 23.45
CA LYS A 56 -20.32 -5.32 24.59
C LYS A 56 -20.74 -6.68 25.16
N THR A 57 -20.03 -7.75 24.79
CA THR A 57 -20.19 -9.11 25.30
C THR A 57 -19.45 -9.30 26.62
N GLU A 58 -19.94 -10.21 27.45
CA GLU A 58 -19.27 -10.60 28.69
C GLU A 58 -18.26 -11.72 28.44
N GLY A 59 -17.18 -11.76 29.22
CA GLY A 59 -16.16 -12.79 29.13
C GLY A 59 -15.31 -12.90 30.40
N PRO A 60 -14.65 -14.05 30.62
CA PRO A 60 -13.79 -14.25 31.78
C PRO A 60 -12.56 -13.36 31.69
N VAL A 61 -12.21 -12.67 32.77
CA VAL A 61 -10.98 -11.89 32.88
C VAL A 61 -9.80 -12.84 33.00
N VAL A 62 -8.95 -12.89 31.97
CA VAL A 62 -7.75 -13.75 31.91
C VAL A 62 -6.47 -12.94 31.91
N GLY A 63 -6.50 -11.71 31.40
CA GLY A 63 -5.32 -10.85 31.28
C GLY A 63 -5.15 -9.86 32.43
N ALA A 64 -3.90 -9.45 32.66
CA ALA A 64 -3.57 -8.31 33.51
C ALA A 64 -4.13 -7.00 32.92
N PRO A 65 -4.41 -5.98 33.76
CA PRO A 65 -4.86 -4.68 33.29
C PRO A 65 -3.78 -3.97 32.47
N ALA A 66 -4.20 -3.02 31.62
CA ALA A 66 -3.29 -2.18 30.86
C ALA A 66 -2.33 -1.43 31.81
N PRO A 67 -1.02 -1.38 31.51
CA PRO A 67 -0.06 -0.69 32.35
C PRO A 67 -0.38 0.80 32.48
N LYS A 68 -0.40 1.30 33.73
CA LYS A 68 -0.47 2.73 34.02
C LYS A 68 0.93 3.34 33.98
N THR A 69 1.38 3.70 32.79
CA THR A 69 2.73 4.24 32.57
C THR A 69 2.90 5.63 33.18
N GLN A 70 4.12 6.00 33.55
CA GLN A 70 4.52 7.35 33.98
C GLN A 70 5.80 7.76 33.24
N ASP A 71 6.07 9.07 33.11
CA ASP A 71 7.34 9.58 32.53
C ASP A 71 8.52 9.27 33.46
N THR A 72 8.99 8.04 33.42
CA THR A 72 10.12 7.52 34.20
C THR A 72 10.98 6.65 33.30
N ALA A 73 12.25 6.47 33.68
CA ALA A 73 13.18 5.63 32.93
C ALA A 73 12.78 4.14 32.90
N GLU A 74 11.93 3.71 33.84
CA GLU A 74 11.40 2.34 33.89
C GLU A 74 10.42 2.06 32.74
N PHE A 75 9.45 2.95 32.52
CA PHE A 75 8.46 2.80 31.44
C PHE A 75 8.97 3.30 30.10
N TYR A 76 9.79 4.35 30.12
CA TYR A 76 10.33 5.05 28.95
C TYR A 76 11.84 5.29 29.13
N PRO A 77 12.68 4.30 28.79
CA PRO A 77 14.13 4.44 28.85
C PRO A 77 14.61 5.69 28.10
N ARG A 78 15.47 6.48 28.76
CA ARG A 78 15.90 7.79 28.27
C ARG A 78 17.19 7.68 27.48
N TYR A 79 17.17 8.27 26.29
CA TYR A 79 18.32 8.43 25.42
C TYR A 79 18.40 9.88 24.94
N ASN A 80 19.54 10.29 24.38
CA ASN A 80 19.77 11.65 23.87
C ASN A 80 18.98 11.97 22.57
N PHE A 81 17.98 11.18 22.23
CA PHE A 81 17.17 11.32 21.03
C PHE A 81 15.69 11.04 21.32
N GLU A 82 14.82 11.47 20.41
CA GLU A 82 13.38 11.24 20.52
C GLU A 82 13.03 9.77 20.18
N SER A 83 12.76 8.95 21.20
CA SER A 83 12.49 7.51 21.02
C SER A 83 11.34 7.22 20.06
N ARG A 84 10.31 8.08 20.03
CA ARG A 84 9.17 7.97 19.11
C ARG A 84 9.57 8.11 17.64
N VAL A 85 10.52 9.00 17.32
CA VAL A 85 11.02 9.21 15.96
C VAL A 85 11.86 8.04 15.49
N LEU A 86 12.71 7.47 16.36
CA LEU A 86 13.52 6.30 16.03
C LEU A 86 12.63 5.08 15.73
N LEU A 87 11.63 4.83 16.59
CA LEU A 87 10.65 3.77 16.37
C LEU A 87 9.85 4.02 15.08
N TRP A 88 9.48 5.27 14.79
CA TRP A 88 8.80 5.62 13.55
C TRP A 88 9.67 5.29 12.32
N VAL A 89 10.94 5.68 12.30
CA VAL A 89 11.86 5.34 11.21
C VAL A 89 11.98 3.82 11.04
N ALA A 90 12.24 3.08 12.11
CA ALA A 90 12.37 1.62 12.06
C ALA A 90 11.10 0.94 11.50
N ASN A 91 9.93 1.32 12.04
CA ASN A 91 8.65 0.77 11.61
C ASN A 91 8.31 1.16 10.16
N GLN A 92 8.60 2.39 9.75
CA GLN A 92 8.33 2.87 8.41
C GLN A 92 9.20 2.16 7.36
N GLN A 93 10.50 1.94 7.66
CA GLN A 93 11.38 1.16 6.80
C GLN A 93 10.91 -0.29 6.70
N HIS A 94 10.60 -0.94 7.83
CA HIS A 94 10.07 -2.29 7.81
C HIS A 94 8.77 -2.38 7.00
N LEU A 95 7.87 -1.41 7.12
CA LEU A 95 6.62 -1.35 6.35
C LEU A 95 6.86 -1.24 4.84
N TYR A 96 7.80 -0.39 4.37
CA TYR A 96 8.07 -0.28 2.94
C TYR A 96 8.56 -1.60 2.36
N TYR A 97 9.54 -2.23 3.02
CA TYR A 97 10.08 -3.51 2.59
C TYR A 97 9.03 -4.63 2.68
N GLY A 98 8.30 -4.73 3.80
CA GLY A 98 7.19 -5.67 3.99
C GLY A 98 6.11 -5.55 2.91
N SER A 99 5.77 -4.33 2.52
CA SER A 99 4.78 -4.07 1.46
C SER A 99 5.28 -4.48 0.09
N PHE A 100 6.57 -4.25 -0.20
CA PHE A 100 7.20 -4.66 -1.45
C PHE A 100 7.25 -6.19 -1.58
N VAL A 101 7.68 -6.89 -0.52
CA VAL A 101 7.83 -8.35 -0.54
C VAL A 101 6.50 -9.10 -0.52
N LEU A 102 5.42 -8.48 -0.02
CA LEU A 102 4.08 -9.02 -0.18
C LEU A 102 3.57 -8.88 -1.62
N ALA A 103 3.86 -7.75 -2.28
CA ALA A 103 3.28 -7.42 -3.57
C ALA A 103 3.87 -8.24 -4.73
N VAL A 104 5.19 -8.46 -4.72
CA VAL A 104 5.87 -9.13 -5.84
C VAL A 104 5.40 -10.58 -6.04
N PRO A 105 5.27 -11.43 -5.00
CA PRO A 105 4.71 -12.77 -5.15
C PRO A 105 3.31 -12.81 -5.75
N ILE A 106 2.44 -11.84 -5.42
CA ILE A 106 1.10 -11.74 -6.00
C ILE A 106 1.21 -11.40 -7.50
N PHE A 107 2.13 -10.50 -7.89
CA PHE A 107 2.39 -10.25 -9.30
C PHE A 107 2.93 -11.45 -10.04
N CYS A 108 3.89 -12.17 -9.44
CA CYS A 108 4.44 -13.40 -10.03
C CYS A 108 3.33 -14.42 -10.28
N MET A 109 2.42 -14.63 -9.32
CA MET A 109 1.25 -15.49 -9.49
C MET A 109 0.37 -15.03 -10.66
N CYS A 110 0.03 -13.73 -10.75
CA CYS A 110 -0.77 -13.20 -11.85
C CYS A 110 -0.09 -13.37 -13.21
N ILE A 111 1.22 -13.11 -13.29
CA ILE A 111 2.01 -13.20 -14.53
C ILE A 111 2.17 -14.67 -14.95
N GLU A 112 2.49 -15.56 -14.01
CA GLU A 112 2.65 -16.99 -14.28
C GLU A 112 1.32 -17.61 -14.73
N PHE A 113 0.22 -17.27 -14.06
CA PHE A 113 -1.11 -17.72 -14.47
C PHE A 113 -1.49 -17.21 -15.86
N ALA A 114 -1.15 -15.96 -16.20
CA ALA A 114 -1.31 -15.44 -17.56
C ALA A 114 -0.45 -16.21 -18.58
N GLY A 115 0.75 -16.65 -18.20
CA GLY A 115 1.61 -17.54 -18.99
C GLY A 115 0.97 -18.91 -19.24
N LEU A 116 0.37 -19.52 -18.22
CA LEU A 116 -0.32 -20.82 -18.32
C LEU A 116 -1.55 -20.77 -19.21
N LEU A 117 -2.29 -19.66 -19.19
CA LEU A 117 -3.47 -19.45 -20.03
C LEU A 117 -3.13 -19.00 -21.46
N SER A 118 -1.88 -18.62 -21.72
CA SER A 118 -1.46 -18.15 -23.04
C SER A 118 -1.42 -19.31 -24.04
N LYS A 119 -2.17 -19.16 -25.15
CA LYS A 119 -2.14 -20.11 -26.27
C LYS A 119 -0.85 -20.01 -27.09
N ASP A 120 -0.20 -18.85 -27.06
CA ASP A 120 1.07 -18.61 -27.73
C ASP A 120 2.22 -19.02 -26.80
N LYS A 121 3.00 -20.01 -27.24
CA LYS A 121 4.16 -20.55 -26.52
C LYS A 121 5.27 -19.51 -26.31
N ALA A 122 5.48 -18.61 -27.27
CA ALA A 122 6.49 -17.56 -27.15
C ALA A 122 6.09 -16.55 -26.07
N MET A 123 4.81 -16.15 -26.06
CA MET A 123 4.28 -15.28 -25.01
C MET A 123 4.24 -15.97 -23.63
N ALA A 124 3.90 -17.26 -23.58
CA ALA A 124 3.94 -18.04 -22.34
C ALA A 124 5.36 -18.03 -21.72
N LYS A 125 6.38 -18.26 -22.54
CA LYS A 125 7.79 -18.18 -22.12
C LYS A 125 8.20 -16.76 -21.68
N LYS A 126 7.69 -15.74 -22.37
CA LYS A 126 7.94 -14.34 -22.02
C LYS A 126 7.32 -13.97 -20.66
N TYR A 127 6.12 -14.44 -20.36
CA TYR A 127 5.50 -14.27 -19.04
C TYR A 127 6.24 -15.04 -17.96
N ASP A 128 6.65 -16.28 -18.23
CA ASP A 128 7.43 -17.08 -17.28
C ASP A 128 8.74 -16.39 -16.90
N GLN A 129 9.50 -15.93 -17.90
CA GLN A 129 10.74 -15.19 -17.69
C GLN A 129 10.48 -13.91 -16.89
N LEU A 130 9.41 -13.18 -17.20
CA LEU A 130 9.05 -11.96 -16.49
C LEU A 130 8.74 -12.24 -15.01
N ALA A 131 7.99 -13.29 -14.70
CA ALA A 131 7.69 -13.68 -13.32
C ALA A 131 8.97 -14.07 -12.57
N TYR A 132 9.90 -14.79 -13.22
CA TYR A 132 11.21 -15.11 -12.67
C TYR A 132 12.04 -13.84 -12.35
N ASP A 133 12.05 -12.88 -13.27
CA ASP A 133 12.80 -11.63 -13.10
C ASP A 133 12.19 -10.78 -11.96
N PHE A 134 10.87 -10.77 -11.81
CA PHE A 134 10.18 -10.12 -10.68
C PHE A 134 10.59 -10.74 -9.35
N ILE A 135 10.45 -12.07 -9.20
CA ILE A 135 10.72 -12.72 -7.91
C ILE A 135 12.20 -12.59 -7.50
N LYS A 136 13.11 -12.63 -8.48
CA LYS A 136 14.54 -12.46 -8.24
C LYS A 136 14.87 -11.13 -7.58
N ILE A 137 14.18 -10.05 -7.98
CA ILE A 137 14.38 -8.72 -7.39
C ILE A 137 13.91 -8.69 -5.93
N SER A 138 12.84 -9.44 -5.60
CA SER A 138 12.26 -9.47 -4.26
C SER A 138 13.08 -10.28 -3.25
N LEU A 139 13.90 -11.24 -3.68
CA LEU A 139 14.62 -12.12 -2.74
C LEU A 139 15.56 -11.36 -1.79
N THR A 140 16.39 -10.46 -2.33
CA THR A 140 17.30 -9.67 -1.50
C THR A 140 16.53 -8.72 -0.58
N ALA A 141 15.39 -8.19 -1.05
CA ALA A 141 14.50 -7.36 -0.24
C ALA A 141 13.83 -8.17 0.90
N TYR A 142 13.57 -9.45 0.69
CA TYR A 142 13.01 -10.35 1.71
C TYR A 142 13.97 -10.50 2.90
N SER A 143 15.24 -10.77 2.65
CA SER A 143 16.26 -10.84 3.71
C SER A 143 16.39 -9.52 4.49
N LEU A 144 16.34 -8.39 3.78
CA LEU A 144 16.39 -7.07 4.43
C LEU A 144 15.12 -6.79 5.25
N THR A 145 13.96 -7.26 4.79
CA THR A 145 12.69 -7.17 5.54
C THR A 145 12.79 -7.88 6.89
N ALA A 146 13.38 -9.09 6.90
CA ALA A 146 13.60 -9.87 8.12
C ALA A 146 14.51 -9.14 9.12
N ILE A 147 15.63 -8.58 8.64
CA ILE A 147 16.55 -7.79 9.45
C ILE A 147 15.84 -6.57 10.04
N LEU A 148 15.08 -5.84 9.22
CA LEU A 148 14.30 -4.68 9.67
C LEU A 148 13.21 -5.07 10.68
N GLY A 149 12.62 -6.25 10.54
CA GLY A 149 11.65 -6.81 11.50
C GLY A 149 12.30 -7.11 12.85
N GLY A 150 13.49 -7.70 12.85
CA GLY A 150 14.30 -7.89 14.05
C GLY A 150 14.65 -6.56 14.71
N ILE A 151 15.14 -5.58 13.94
CA ILE A 151 15.43 -4.22 14.43
C ILE A 151 14.19 -3.59 15.04
N LEU A 152 13.02 -3.73 14.41
CA LEU A 152 11.77 -3.19 14.93
C LEU A 152 11.40 -3.82 16.29
N ILE A 153 11.50 -5.15 16.43
CA ILE A 153 11.25 -5.83 17.70
C ILE A 153 12.23 -5.34 18.78
N PHE A 154 13.52 -5.27 18.47
CA PHE A 154 14.52 -4.74 19.40
C PHE A 154 14.22 -3.29 19.81
N THR A 155 13.73 -2.48 18.87
CA THR A 155 13.36 -1.08 19.14
C THR A 155 12.16 -1.00 20.10
N PHE A 156 11.16 -1.88 19.95
CA PHE A 156 10.05 -1.97 20.91
C PHE A 156 10.51 -2.42 22.30
N LEU A 157 11.33 -3.47 22.37
CA LEU A 157 11.85 -4.00 23.64
C LEU A 157 12.71 -2.99 24.40
N THR A 158 13.47 -2.16 23.67
CA THR A 158 14.38 -1.18 24.29
C THR A 158 13.72 0.15 24.60
N LEU A 159 12.84 0.66 23.74
CA LEU A 159 12.29 2.01 23.87
C LEU A 159 10.89 2.05 24.50
N TYR A 160 10.11 0.97 24.36
CA TYR A 160 8.73 0.88 24.85
C TYR A 160 8.41 -0.50 25.46
N PRO A 161 9.21 -0.98 26.45
CA PRO A 161 9.09 -2.33 27.00
C PRO A 161 7.71 -2.61 27.62
N ALA A 162 7.15 -1.65 28.37
CA ALA A 162 5.85 -1.83 29.02
C ALA A 162 4.69 -1.95 28.02
N PHE A 163 4.71 -1.12 26.96
CA PHE A 163 3.73 -1.20 25.88
C PHE A 163 3.84 -2.51 25.12
N PHE A 164 5.06 -2.89 24.72
CA PHE A 164 5.26 -4.12 23.96
C PHE A 164 4.96 -5.36 24.81
N GLY A 165 5.27 -5.34 26.11
CA GLY A 165 4.92 -6.41 27.06
C GLY A 165 3.42 -6.60 27.21
N TYR A 166 2.65 -5.50 27.30
CA TYR A 166 1.19 -5.55 27.32
C TYR A 166 0.60 -6.08 26.01
N LEU A 167 1.06 -5.58 24.86
CA LEU A 167 0.61 -6.09 23.57
C LEU A 167 0.95 -7.59 23.43
N SER A 168 2.15 -7.97 23.88
CA SER A 168 2.63 -9.34 23.84
C SER A 168 1.82 -10.28 24.72
N SER A 169 1.35 -9.85 25.90
CA SER A 169 0.57 -10.69 26.81
C SER A 169 -0.81 -11.04 26.23
N ILE A 170 -1.45 -10.09 25.54
CA ILE A 170 -2.75 -10.30 24.89
C ILE A 170 -2.60 -11.16 23.62
N PHE A 171 -1.59 -10.87 22.81
CA PHE A 171 -1.42 -11.50 21.49
C PHE A 171 -0.50 -12.73 21.49
N ARG A 172 -0.15 -13.31 22.65
CA ARG A 172 0.73 -14.50 22.75
C ARG A 172 0.46 -15.58 21.70
N PRO A 173 -0.77 -16.13 21.58
CA PRO A 173 -1.03 -17.19 20.59
C PRO A 173 -0.83 -16.70 19.14
N VAL A 174 -1.20 -15.44 18.87
CA VAL A 174 -1.07 -14.83 17.54
C VAL A 174 0.39 -14.64 17.14
N MET A 175 1.26 -14.26 18.08
CA MET A 175 2.69 -14.10 17.80
C MET A 175 3.37 -15.42 17.44
N HIS A 176 2.99 -16.53 18.08
CA HIS A 176 3.50 -17.86 17.70
C HIS A 176 3.07 -18.26 16.29
N ILE A 177 1.79 -18.06 15.96
CA ILE A 177 1.29 -18.31 14.60
C ILE A 177 2.00 -17.40 13.60
N TYR A 178 2.19 -16.13 13.91
CA TYR A 178 2.90 -15.18 13.07
C TYR A 178 4.35 -15.63 12.80
N ALA A 179 5.09 -16.04 13.83
CA ALA A 179 6.45 -16.55 13.68
C ALA A 179 6.51 -17.83 12.82
N LEU A 180 5.56 -18.76 13.01
CA LEU A 180 5.47 -19.97 12.19
C LEU A 180 5.16 -19.65 10.73
N MET A 181 4.19 -18.75 10.48
CA MET A 181 3.84 -18.30 9.14
C MET A 181 5.00 -17.60 8.44
N PHE A 182 5.84 -16.87 9.18
CA PHE A 182 7.04 -16.24 8.64
C PHE A 182 8.07 -17.27 8.15
N VAL A 183 8.29 -18.35 8.92
CA VAL A 183 9.14 -19.47 8.51
C VAL A 183 8.54 -20.20 7.31
N ALA A 184 7.22 -20.43 7.31
CA ALA A 184 6.52 -21.08 6.21
C ALA A 184 6.58 -20.24 4.92
N GLU A 185 6.42 -18.92 5.01
CA GLU A 185 6.55 -17.99 3.90
C GLU A 185 7.96 -18.05 3.31
N SER A 186 8.97 -17.96 4.17
CA SER A 186 10.39 -18.08 3.79
C SER A 186 10.65 -19.41 3.08
N GLY A 187 10.26 -20.54 3.69
CA GLY A 187 10.45 -21.87 3.09
C GLY A 187 9.77 -21.99 1.73
N THR A 188 8.51 -21.56 1.62
CA THR A 188 7.75 -21.62 0.37
C THR A 188 8.36 -20.74 -0.72
N LEU A 189 8.78 -19.51 -0.37
CA LEU A 189 9.43 -18.57 -1.28
C LEU A 189 10.75 -19.13 -1.84
N TYR A 190 11.59 -19.73 -0.99
CA TYR A 190 12.85 -20.30 -1.40
C TYR A 190 12.65 -21.52 -2.32
N ILE A 191 11.72 -22.43 -1.98
CA ILE A 191 11.41 -23.57 -2.85
C ILE A 191 10.82 -23.07 -4.18
N TYR A 192 9.96 -22.05 -4.15
CA TYR A 192 9.38 -21.44 -5.35
C TYR A 192 10.49 -20.87 -6.26
N TYR A 193 11.39 -20.06 -5.73
CA TYR A 193 12.47 -19.49 -6.52
C TYR A 193 13.50 -20.52 -7.02
N TYR A 194 14.09 -21.30 -6.12
CA TYR A 194 15.16 -22.25 -6.49
C TYR A 194 14.62 -23.47 -7.22
N GLY A 195 13.34 -23.78 -7.07
CA GLY A 195 12.65 -24.85 -7.80
C GLY A 195 12.26 -24.48 -9.23
N TRP A 196 12.40 -23.21 -9.64
CA TRP A 196 11.91 -22.72 -10.94
C TRP A 196 12.42 -23.56 -12.11
N ASP A 197 13.73 -23.83 -12.18
CA ASP A 197 14.35 -24.59 -13.27
C ASP A 197 13.88 -26.06 -13.35
N LYS A 198 13.61 -26.67 -12.20
CA LYS A 198 13.15 -28.07 -12.12
C LYS A 198 11.65 -28.21 -12.39
N MET A 199 10.88 -27.15 -12.18
CA MET A 199 9.41 -27.16 -12.28
C MET A 199 8.88 -26.35 -13.48
N LYS A 200 9.62 -26.31 -14.59
CA LYS A 200 9.23 -25.54 -15.79
C LYS A 200 8.12 -26.17 -16.62
N GLU A 201 7.95 -27.48 -16.56
CA GLU A 201 7.12 -28.22 -17.53
C GLU A 201 6.13 -29.20 -16.87
N GLY A 202 5.07 -29.53 -17.61
CA GLY A 202 4.10 -30.58 -17.25
C GLY A 202 3.37 -30.34 -15.92
N LEU A 203 3.19 -31.41 -15.14
CA LEU A 203 2.56 -31.37 -13.81
C LEU A 203 3.37 -30.55 -12.81
N LEU A 204 4.70 -30.54 -12.92
CA LEU A 204 5.56 -29.77 -12.04
C LEU A 204 5.34 -28.27 -12.19
N LYS A 205 4.99 -27.81 -13.40
CA LYS A 205 4.63 -26.40 -13.61
C LYS A 205 3.35 -26.00 -12.88
N TRP A 206 2.35 -26.87 -12.85
CA TRP A 206 1.14 -26.65 -12.05
C TRP A 206 1.44 -26.68 -10.55
N LEU A 207 2.35 -27.54 -10.11
CA LEU A 207 2.83 -27.53 -8.73
C LEU A 207 3.52 -26.21 -8.38
N HIS A 208 4.43 -25.72 -9.23
CA HIS A 208 5.09 -24.42 -9.04
C HIS A 208 4.07 -23.26 -8.98
N ALA A 209 3.10 -23.23 -9.90
CA ALA A 209 2.04 -22.23 -9.87
C ALA A 209 1.18 -22.34 -8.60
N SER A 210 0.87 -23.55 -8.13
CA SER A 210 0.13 -23.76 -6.87
C SER A 210 0.91 -23.27 -5.64
N MET A 211 2.24 -23.39 -5.65
CA MET A 211 3.10 -22.85 -4.60
C MET A 211 3.03 -21.33 -4.54
N SER A 212 2.90 -20.64 -5.69
CA SER A 212 2.68 -19.20 -5.70
C SER A 212 1.37 -18.83 -4.98
N VAL A 213 0.31 -19.63 -5.13
CA VAL A 213 -0.96 -19.42 -4.41
C VAL A 213 -0.77 -19.62 -2.91
N VAL A 214 -0.11 -20.70 -2.50
CA VAL A 214 0.18 -20.98 -1.08
C VAL A 214 1.01 -19.85 -0.46
N LEU A 215 2.08 -19.41 -1.14
CA LEU A 215 2.92 -18.29 -0.72
C LEU A 215 2.10 -17.02 -0.50
N ASN A 216 1.21 -16.70 -1.43
CA ASN A 216 0.35 -15.51 -1.34
C ASN A 216 -0.69 -15.62 -0.22
N VAL A 217 -1.23 -16.82 0.04
CA VAL A 217 -2.11 -17.06 1.19
C VAL A 217 -1.36 -16.83 2.50
N ILE A 218 -0.15 -17.39 2.65
CA ILE A 218 0.67 -17.21 3.85
C ILE A 218 1.00 -15.73 4.05
N GLY A 219 1.50 -15.03 3.03
CA GLY A 219 1.82 -13.61 3.10
C GLY A 219 0.61 -12.73 3.43
N THR A 220 -0.57 -13.08 2.89
CA THR A 220 -1.83 -12.38 3.23
C THR A 220 -2.23 -12.61 4.68
N VAL A 221 -2.11 -13.85 5.19
CA VAL A 221 -2.36 -14.17 6.60
C VAL A 221 -1.40 -13.40 7.51
N LEU A 222 -0.10 -13.35 7.19
CA LEU A 222 0.88 -12.54 7.92
C LEU A 222 0.47 -11.07 7.97
N MET A 223 0.04 -10.50 6.84
CA MET A 223 -0.45 -9.13 6.81
C MET A 223 -1.71 -8.93 7.68
N PHE A 224 -2.63 -9.90 7.69
CA PHE A 224 -3.87 -9.84 8.46
C PHE A 224 -3.60 -9.89 9.97
N LEU A 225 -2.69 -10.76 10.39
CA LEU A 225 -2.21 -10.81 11.77
C LEU A 225 -1.47 -9.52 12.14
N ALA A 226 -0.63 -8.99 11.23
CA ALA A 226 0.04 -7.70 11.41
C ALA A 226 -0.94 -6.54 11.63
N ASN A 227 -2.05 -6.57 10.89
CA ASN A 227 -3.12 -5.59 11.01
C ASN A 227 -3.94 -5.72 12.28
N SER A 228 -3.95 -6.86 12.94
CA SER A 228 -4.62 -7.01 14.23
C SER A 228 -3.96 -6.16 15.30
N TRP A 229 -2.62 -6.06 15.35
CA TRP A 229 -1.95 -5.17 16.29
C TRP A 229 -2.29 -3.69 16.03
N ILE A 230 -2.21 -3.26 14.77
CA ILE A 230 -2.52 -1.87 14.38
C ILE A 230 -4.00 -1.56 14.63
N GLY A 231 -4.89 -2.49 14.26
CA GLY A 231 -6.33 -2.39 14.47
C GLY A 231 -6.69 -2.32 15.95
N PHE A 232 -6.04 -3.11 16.79
CA PHE A 232 -6.23 -3.09 18.24
C PHE A 232 -5.75 -1.78 18.86
N MET A 233 -4.59 -1.25 18.45
CA MET A 233 -4.11 0.04 18.93
C MET A 233 -5.07 1.19 18.62
N MET A 234 -5.78 1.14 17.48
CA MET A 234 -6.70 2.19 17.05
C MET A 234 -8.14 2.00 17.58
N SER A 235 -8.64 0.77 17.55
CA SER A 235 -10.00 0.42 17.96
C SER A 235 -9.94 -0.86 18.80
N PRO A 236 -9.53 -0.79 20.08
CA PRO A 236 -9.38 -1.98 20.91
C PRO A 236 -10.71 -2.74 21.06
N ALA A 237 -10.60 -4.06 21.10
CA ALA A 237 -11.69 -5.02 21.30
C ALA A 237 -11.12 -6.29 21.98
N GLY A 238 -11.97 -7.13 22.54
CA GLY A 238 -11.55 -8.32 23.31
C GLY A 238 -11.00 -8.01 24.70
N VAL A 239 -11.14 -6.76 25.17
CA VAL A 239 -10.68 -6.26 26.47
C VAL A 239 -11.77 -5.47 27.17
N ASP A 240 -11.72 -5.39 28.50
CA ASP A 240 -12.58 -4.51 29.29
C ASP A 240 -12.06 -3.06 29.40
N GLU A 241 -12.74 -2.21 30.17
CA GLU A 241 -12.37 -0.79 30.35
C GLU A 241 -11.00 -0.60 30.99
N GLN A 242 -10.50 -1.59 31.73
CA GLN A 242 -9.19 -1.63 32.33
C GLN A 242 -8.13 -2.20 31.37
N GLY A 243 -8.52 -2.65 30.18
CA GLY A 243 -7.63 -3.29 29.21
C GLY A 243 -7.34 -4.76 29.50
N ARG A 244 -8.10 -5.41 30.38
CA ARG A 244 -7.88 -6.83 30.71
C ARG A 244 -8.45 -7.70 29.62
N TYR A 245 -7.67 -8.69 29.19
CA TYR A 245 -8.08 -9.64 28.15
C TYR A 245 -9.20 -10.57 28.63
N LEU A 246 -10.24 -10.70 27.81
CA LEU A 246 -11.46 -11.45 28.14
C LEU A 246 -11.51 -12.89 27.59
N GLY A 247 -10.36 -13.47 27.27
CA GLY A 247 -10.24 -14.89 26.85
C GLY A 247 -10.64 -15.20 25.40
N ASN A 248 -11.24 -14.25 24.66
CA ASN A 248 -11.62 -14.45 23.26
C ASN A 248 -10.62 -13.78 22.29
N ILE A 249 -9.71 -14.56 21.73
CA ILE A 249 -8.66 -14.04 20.83
C ILE A 249 -9.24 -13.48 19.53
N TRP A 250 -10.37 -14.02 19.05
CA TRP A 250 -11.00 -13.53 17.83
C TRP A 250 -11.49 -12.09 18.01
N HIS A 251 -12.04 -11.74 19.17
CA HIS A 251 -12.47 -10.36 19.45
C HIS A 251 -11.29 -9.38 19.44
N VAL A 252 -10.12 -9.81 19.92
CA VAL A 252 -8.90 -8.98 19.90
C VAL A 252 -8.38 -8.79 18.47
N ILE A 253 -8.43 -9.84 17.64
CA ILE A 253 -7.98 -9.82 16.25
C ILE A 253 -8.92 -9.00 15.37
N HIS A 254 -10.21 -9.28 15.47
CA HIS A 254 -11.27 -8.73 14.62
C HIS A 254 -11.84 -7.46 15.26
N THR A 255 -11.11 -6.37 15.15
CA THR A 255 -11.57 -5.06 15.63
C THR A 255 -12.47 -4.36 14.62
N ALA A 256 -13.12 -3.27 15.03
CA ALA A 256 -13.94 -2.42 14.15
C ALA A 256 -13.24 -2.04 12.83
N LEU A 257 -11.92 -1.83 12.88
CA LEU A 257 -11.13 -1.36 11.75
C LEU A 257 -10.40 -2.48 11.01
N TRP A 258 -10.46 -3.73 11.46
CA TRP A 258 -9.60 -4.79 10.93
C TRP A 258 -9.87 -5.12 9.45
N ASN A 259 -11.13 -5.37 9.08
CA ASN A 259 -11.53 -5.62 7.69
C ASN A 259 -11.21 -4.47 6.73
N PRO A 260 -11.65 -3.22 6.98
CA PRO A 260 -11.34 -2.12 6.07
C PRO A 260 -9.84 -1.82 6.01
N LEU A 261 -9.09 -2.02 7.10
CA LEU A 261 -7.63 -1.87 7.12
C LEU A 261 -6.95 -2.93 6.25
N ASN A 262 -7.36 -4.18 6.35
CA ASN A 262 -6.86 -5.29 5.53
C ASN A 262 -7.07 -5.01 4.04
N VAL A 263 -8.28 -4.65 3.64
CA VAL A 263 -8.60 -4.36 2.23
C VAL A 263 -7.79 -3.18 1.72
N HIS A 264 -7.72 -2.08 2.48
CA HIS A 264 -6.91 -0.93 2.11
C HIS A 264 -5.42 -1.28 1.97
N ARG A 265 -4.87 -2.08 2.89
CA ARG A 265 -3.44 -2.46 2.86
C ARG A 265 -3.10 -3.41 1.73
N ILE A 266 -3.93 -4.40 1.38
CA ILE A 266 -3.66 -5.22 0.20
C ILE A 266 -3.55 -4.31 -1.02
N LEU A 267 -4.57 -3.50 -1.28
CA LEU A 267 -4.58 -2.60 -2.46
C LEU A 267 -3.39 -1.63 -2.45
N GLY A 268 -3.06 -1.07 -1.29
CA GLY A 268 -1.94 -0.14 -1.12
C GLY A 268 -0.57 -0.80 -1.34
N ASN A 269 -0.35 -1.98 -0.75
CA ASN A 269 0.89 -2.74 -0.89
C ASN A 269 1.10 -3.14 -2.35
N MET A 270 0.05 -3.61 -3.01
CA MET A 270 0.09 -3.97 -4.44
C MET A 270 0.39 -2.75 -5.31
N ALA A 271 -0.30 -1.62 -5.12
CA ALA A 271 -0.03 -0.41 -5.88
C ALA A 271 1.41 0.10 -5.69
N PHE A 272 1.90 0.09 -4.46
CA PHE A 272 3.28 0.45 -4.10
C PHE A 272 4.30 -0.49 -4.75
N GLY A 273 4.12 -1.80 -4.61
CA GLY A 273 5.03 -2.80 -5.21
C GLY A 273 5.12 -2.65 -6.72
N GLY A 274 3.98 -2.41 -7.40
CA GLY A 274 3.96 -2.16 -8.85
C GLY A 274 4.75 -0.92 -9.23
N GLY A 275 4.63 0.15 -8.43
CA GLY A 275 5.46 1.35 -8.56
C GLY A 275 6.95 1.05 -8.41
N VAL A 276 7.37 0.33 -7.36
CA VAL A 276 8.78 0.01 -7.10
C VAL A 276 9.39 -0.82 -8.23
N VAL A 277 8.69 -1.86 -8.71
CA VAL A 277 9.15 -2.66 -9.85
C VAL A 277 9.18 -1.83 -11.14
N ALA A 278 8.21 -0.93 -11.36
CA ALA A 278 8.20 -0.04 -12.51
C ALA A 278 9.38 0.96 -12.48
N ALA A 279 9.75 1.46 -11.30
CA ALA A 279 10.93 2.31 -11.13
C ALA A 279 12.25 1.56 -11.36
N TYR A 280 12.34 0.30 -10.91
CA TYR A 280 13.47 -0.58 -11.26
C TYR A 280 13.59 -0.74 -12.77
N ALA A 281 12.49 -1.07 -13.43
CA ALA A 281 12.44 -1.23 -14.87
C ALA A 281 12.81 0.08 -15.60
N ALA A 282 12.34 1.22 -15.11
CA ALA A 282 12.70 2.54 -15.64
C ALA A 282 14.20 2.84 -15.52
N TYR A 283 14.80 2.57 -14.36
CA TYR A 283 16.24 2.71 -14.16
C TYR A 283 17.05 1.82 -15.11
N ARG A 284 16.64 0.55 -15.25
CA ARG A 284 17.29 -0.40 -16.15
C ARG A 284 17.10 -0.05 -17.62
N PHE A 285 15.94 0.47 -18.00
CA PHE A 285 15.69 0.99 -19.35
C PHE A 285 16.66 2.15 -19.67
N LEU A 286 16.82 3.10 -18.75
CA LEU A 286 17.68 4.27 -18.95
C LEU A 286 19.18 3.92 -18.98
N SER A 287 19.58 2.83 -18.30
CA SER A 287 20.95 2.33 -18.27
C SER A 287 21.24 1.23 -19.30
N ALA A 288 20.23 0.78 -20.06
CA ALA A 288 20.35 -0.28 -21.05
C ALA A 288 21.29 0.13 -22.19
N LYS A 289 22.28 -0.73 -22.47
CA LYS A 289 23.29 -0.50 -23.51
C LYS A 289 22.89 -1.01 -24.89
N ASN A 290 21.91 -1.92 -24.95
CA ASN A 290 21.40 -2.49 -26.19
C ASN A 290 19.87 -2.38 -26.24
N ASP A 291 19.34 -2.47 -27.45
CA ASP A 291 17.91 -2.25 -27.70
C ASP A 291 17.04 -3.40 -27.18
N GLU A 292 17.57 -4.62 -27.10
CA GLU A 292 16.86 -5.78 -26.58
C GLU A 292 16.61 -5.66 -25.07
N GLU A 293 17.64 -5.31 -24.30
CA GLU A 293 17.55 -5.03 -22.86
C GLU A 293 16.59 -3.86 -22.62
N ARG A 294 16.69 -2.81 -23.44
CA ARG A 294 15.78 -1.66 -23.36
C ARG A 294 14.33 -2.08 -23.63
N ALA A 295 14.08 -2.93 -24.62
CA ALA A 295 12.75 -3.45 -24.94
C ALA A 295 12.19 -4.36 -23.83
N HIS A 296 13.03 -5.19 -23.21
CA HIS A 296 12.65 -6.03 -22.09
C HIS A 296 12.21 -5.19 -20.88
N TYR A 297 13.02 -4.21 -20.48
CA TYR A 297 12.69 -3.35 -19.34
C TYR A 297 11.52 -2.39 -19.62
N ASP A 298 11.32 -2.00 -20.88
CA ASP A 298 10.13 -1.26 -21.27
C ASP A 298 8.83 -2.09 -21.10
N TRP A 299 8.89 -3.37 -21.49
CA TRP A 299 7.81 -4.33 -21.27
C TRP A 299 7.55 -4.56 -19.79
N MET A 300 8.61 -4.80 -19.03
CA MET A 300 8.56 -4.99 -17.58
C MET A 300 7.93 -3.79 -16.88
N GLY A 301 8.38 -2.57 -17.20
CA GLY A 301 7.85 -1.34 -16.61
C GLY A 301 6.37 -1.14 -16.93
N TYR A 302 5.95 -1.47 -18.15
CA TYR A 302 4.54 -1.43 -18.53
C TYR A 302 3.69 -2.42 -17.72
N ILE A 303 4.12 -3.68 -17.57
CA ILE A 303 3.37 -4.69 -16.82
C ILE A 303 3.30 -4.32 -15.33
N ALA A 304 4.42 -3.91 -14.73
CA ALA A 304 4.47 -3.48 -13.34
C ALA A 304 3.56 -2.27 -13.07
N MET A 305 3.59 -1.26 -13.97
CA MET A 305 2.70 -0.10 -13.91
C MET A 305 1.23 -0.53 -14.06
N ALA A 306 0.90 -1.39 -15.02
CA ALA A 306 -0.48 -1.82 -15.24
C ALA A 306 -1.05 -2.58 -14.04
N LEU A 307 -0.25 -3.49 -13.46
CA LEU A 307 -0.61 -4.20 -12.24
C LEU A 307 -0.76 -3.24 -11.06
N GLY A 308 0.22 -2.37 -10.81
CA GLY A 308 0.15 -1.39 -9.73
C GLY A 308 -1.07 -0.47 -9.84
N VAL A 309 -1.40 -0.02 -11.05
CA VAL A 309 -2.56 0.85 -11.26
C VAL A 309 -3.88 0.11 -11.15
N ALA A 310 -3.94 -1.16 -11.55
CA ALA A 310 -5.14 -1.98 -11.35
C ALA A 310 -5.55 -2.03 -9.86
N PHE A 311 -4.58 -2.00 -8.94
CA PHE A 311 -4.82 -1.90 -7.50
C PHE A 311 -4.95 -0.46 -6.99
N LEU A 312 -4.35 0.53 -7.66
CA LEU A 312 -4.54 1.96 -7.37
C LEU A 312 -5.98 2.42 -7.61
N ILE A 313 -6.63 1.98 -8.70
CA ILE A 313 -7.99 2.42 -9.06
C ILE A 313 -9.01 2.19 -7.92
N PRO A 314 -9.09 0.99 -7.30
CA PRO A 314 -10.00 0.76 -6.17
C PRO A 314 -9.49 1.31 -4.82
N LEU A 315 -8.21 1.66 -4.69
CA LEU A 315 -7.60 2.05 -3.42
C LEU A 315 -8.27 3.29 -2.75
N PRO A 316 -8.60 4.38 -3.47
CA PRO A 316 -9.34 5.51 -2.87
C PRO A 316 -10.66 5.10 -2.23
N PHE A 317 -11.36 4.11 -2.79
CA PHE A 317 -12.63 3.63 -2.22
C PHE A 317 -12.41 2.81 -0.95
N ALA A 318 -11.40 1.95 -0.92
CA ALA A 318 -11.02 1.24 0.31
C ALA A 318 -10.55 2.22 1.40
N GLY A 319 -9.82 3.27 1.03
CA GLY A 319 -9.44 4.35 1.95
C GLY A 319 -10.66 5.10 2.50
N TYR A 320 -11.64 5.40 1.64
CA TYR A 320 -12.89 6.02 2.06
C TYR A 320 -13.67 5.13 3.04
N TRP A 321 -13.79 3.83 2.73
CA TRP A 321 -14.42 2.87 3.63
C TRP A 321 -13.72 2.84 4.99
N LEU A 322 -12.40 2.76 5.02
CA LEU A 322 -11.63 2.80 6.27
C LEU A 322 -11.89 4.08 7.07
N MET A 323 -11.87 5.25 6.44
CA MET A 323 -12.13 6.50 7.15
C MET A 323 -13.56 6.62 7.66
N ARG A 324 -14.54 6.06 6.93
CA ARG A 324 -15.92 5.96 7.40
C ARG A 324 -16.02 5.12 8.67
N GLU A 325 -15.35 3.97 8.72
CA GLU A 325 -15.37 3.10 9.91
C GLU A 325 -14.63 3.75 11.10
N VAL A 326 -13.54 4.49 10.86
CA VAL A 326 -12.87 5.29 11.92
C VAL A 326 -13.83 6.32 12.51
N TYR A 327 -14.56 7.04 11.65
CA TYR A 327 -15.55 8.04 12.09
C TYR A 327 -16.70 7.40 12.87
N ALA A 328 -17.20 6.25 12.40
CA ALA A 328 -18.27 5.50 13.04
C ALA A 328 -17.86 4.93 14.40
N TYR A 329 -16.61 4.47 14.53
CA TYR A 329 -16.05 4.00 15.79
C TYR A 329 -15.91 5.14 16.80
N ARG A 330 -15.26 6.25 16.43
CA ARG A 330 -15.09 7.43 17.29
C ARG A 330 -15.13 8.72 16.48
N GLN A 331 -16.18 9.52 16.69
CA GLN A 331 -16.35 10.82 16.02
C GLN A 331 -15.17 11.79 16.24
N GLN A 332 -14.56 11.79 17.43
CA GLN A 332 -13.40 12.64 17.75
C GLN A 332 -12.18 12.34 16.87
N MET A 333 -11.92 11.07 16.53
CA MET A 333 -10.86 10.70 15.59
C MET A 333 -11.16 11.28 14.21
N GLY A 334 -12.41 11.16 13.76
CA GLY A 334 -12.87 11.72 12.51
C GLY A 334 -12.72 13.24 12.41
N ILE A 335 -13.10 13.96 13.46
CA ILE A 335 -12.94 15.43 13.54
C ILE A 335 -11.46 15.81 13.49
N THR A 336 -10.60 15.11 14.23
CA THR A 336 -9.15 15.34 14.24
C THR A 336 -8.53 15.17 12.85
N LEU A 337 -8.98 14.18 12.09
CA LEU A 337 -8.50 13.87 10.73
C LEU A 337 -8.96 14.91 9.69
N MET A 338 -10.25 15.23 9.65
CA MET A 338 -10.86 15.96 8.54
C MET A 338 -11.08 17.45 8.78
N GLY A 339 -11.18 17.90 10.03
CA GLY A 339 -11.45 19.30 10.38
C GLY A 339 -10.49 19.91 11.39
N GLY A 340 -9.60 19.11 11.98
CA GLY A 340 -8.66 19.55 13.02
C GLY A 340 -7.22 19.68 12.54
N LEU A 341 -6.30 19.47 13.48
CA LEU A 341 -4.83 19.51 13.31
C LEU A 341 -4.32 18.82 12.02
N LEU A 342 -4.90 17.68 11.64
CA LEU A 342 -4.39 16.84 10.55
C LEU A 342 -5.02 17.15 9.18
N ALA A 343 -5.99 18.07 9.10
CA ALA A 343 -6.72 18.34 7.87
C ALA A 343 -5.81 18.75 6.70
N TRP A 344 -4.76 19.52 6.97
CA TRP A 344 -3.77 19.89 5.94
C TRP A 344 -2.91 18.73 5.46
N LEU A 345 -2.65 17.73 6.31
CA LEU A 345 -1.98 16.50 5.86
C LEU A 345 -2.88 15.72 4.89
N PHE A 346 -4.20 15.73 5.09
CA PHE A 346 -5.15 15.17 4.12
C PHE A 346 -5.19 15.95 2.79
N ILE A 347 -4.95 17.26 2.82
CA ILE A 347 -4.81 18.03 1.57
C ILE A 347 -3.52 17.66 0.84
N ILE A 348 -2.40 17.50 1.57
CA ILE A 348 -1.17 16.98 0.97
C ILE A 348 -1.39 15.57 0.40
N GLN A 349 -2.12 14.71 1.11
CA GLN A 349 -2.53 13.40 0.63
C GLN A 349 -3.33 13.53 -0.69
N ALA A 350 -4.33 14.41 -0.74
CA ALA A 350 -5.15 14.62 -1.93
C ALA A 350 -4.29 15.05 -3.13
N THR A 351 -3.34 15.96 -2.92
CA THR A 351 -2.38 16.40 -3.95
C THR A 351 -1.52 15.23 -4.44
N MET A 352 -1.05 14.38 -3.54
CA MET A 352 -0.24 13.21 -3.89
C MET A 352 -1.04 12.16 -4.68
N ILE A 353 -2.30 11.91 -4.32
CA ILE A 353 -3.21 11.07 -5.12
C ILE A 353 -3.39 11.65 -6.53
N GLY A 354 -3.55 12.96 -6.64
CA GLY A 354 -3.57 13.68 -7.91
C GLY A 354 -2.35 13.41 -8.77
N ILE A 355 -1.16 13.50 -8.18
CA ILE A 355 0.11 13.21 -8.84
C ILE A 355 0.19 11.76 -9.29
N LEU A 356 -0.25 10.78 -8.47
CA LEU A 356 -0.27 9.37 -8.87
C LEU A 356 -1.08 9.15 -10.15
N PHE A 357 -2.30 9.70 -10.21
CA PHE A 357 -3.15 9.56 -11.40
C PHE A 357 -2.63 10.37 -12.59
N LEU A 358 -2.16 11.59 -12.38
CA LEU A 358 -1.61 12.42 -13.46
C LEU A 358 -0.39 11.75 -14.11
N THR A 359 0.54 11.27 -13.30
CA THR A 359 1.76 10.59 -13.75
C THR A 359 1.45 9.27 -14.45
N THR A 360 0.47 8.52 -13.93
CA THR A 360 -0.03 7.30 -14.59
C THR A 360 -0.58 7.59 -15.99
N ASN A 361 -1.47 8.58 -16.09
CA ASN A 361 -2.05 8.98 -17.38
C ASN A 361 -0.98 9.48 -18.33
N TYR A 362 -0.06 10.31 -17.85
CA TYR A 362 1.07 10.80 -18.62
C TYR A 362 1.92 9.66 -19.19
N TYR A 363 2.26 8.66 -18.36
CA TYR A 363 3.00 7.48 -18.82
C TYR A 363 2.23 6.73 -19.94
N LEU A 364 0.93 6.48 -19.76
CA LEU A 364 0.10 5.80 -20.77
C LEU A 364 0.07 6.56 -22.10
N TRP A 365 -0.01 7.90 -22.04
CA TRP A 365 -0.02 8.74 -23.22
C TRP A 365 1.32 8.77 -23.95
N GLN A 366 2.44 8.74 -23.21
CA GLN A 366 3.76 8.55 -23.82
C GLN A 366 3.88 7.16 -24.44
N ALA A 367 3.32 6.15 -23.80
CA ALA A 367 3.34 4.78 -24.27
C ALA A 367 2.49 4.55 -25.53
N LEU A 368 1.55 5.46 -25.86
CA LEU A 368 0.89 5.46 -27.17
C LEU A 368 1.87 5.78 -28.32
N GLY A 369 2.95 6.52 -28.05
CA GLY A 369 3.94 6.91 -29.06
C GLY A 369 4.74 5.73 -29.64
N ARG A 370 4.85 4.61 -28.90
CA ARG A 370 5.50 3.38 -29.37
C ARG A 370 4.57 2.41 -30.13
N MET A 371 3.29 2.78 -30.29
CA MET A 371 2.26 1.94 -30.90
C MET A 371 1.87 2.47 -32.29
N THR A 372 1.94 1.64 -33.32
CA THR A 372 1.46 1.99 -34.66
C THR A 372 -0.05 2.25 -34.64
N GLY A 373 -0.47 3.46 -34.98
CA GLY A 373 -1.86 3.90 -34.91
C GLY A 373 -2.26 4.62 -33.62
N GLY A 374 -1.36 4.76 -32.65
CA GLY A 374 -1.60 5.50 -31.40
C GLY A 374 -1.81 7.01 -31.60
N GLU A 375 -1.33 7.57 -32.71
CA GLU A 375 -1.46 8.99 -33.08
C GLU A 375 -2.91 9.48 -33.08
N ARG A 376 -3.87 8.59 -33.41
CA ARG A 376 -5.31 8.89 -33.43
C ARG A 376 -5.84 9.41 -32.09
N PHE A 377 -5.22 9.01 -30.99
CA PHE A 377 -5.64 9.40 -29.64
C PHE A 377 -4.94 10.68 -29.17
N GLN A 378 -3.79 11.04 -29.74
CA GLN A 378 -2.95 12.15 -29.28
C GLN A 378 -3.72 13.49 -29.28
N ARG A 379 -4.55 13.73 -30.31
CA ARG A 379 -5.35 14.96 -30.43
C ARG A 379 -6.34 15.18 -29.27
N TYR A 380 -6.79 14.10 -28.65
CA TYR A 380 -7.83 14.15 -27.61
C TYR A 380 -7.28 14.20 -26.18
N ILE A 381 -5.97 13.95 -25.99
CA ILE A 381 -5.33 13.96 -24.66
C ILE A 381 -5.58 15.28 -23.93
N LYS A 382 -5.61 16.42 -24.63
CA LYS A 382 -5.89 17.74 -24.04
C LYS A 382 -7.22 17.79 -23.26
N TYR A 383 -8.24 17.05 -23.68
CA TYR A 383 -9.52 16.99 -22.98
C TYR A 383 -9.41 16.17 -21.69
N PHE A 384 -8.66 15.07 -21.72
CA PHE A 384 -8.39 14.29 -20.51
C PHE A 384 -7.55 15.08 -19.51
N VAL A 385 -6.54 15.81 -19.97
CA VAL A 385 -5.77 16.74 -19.13
C VAL A 385 -6.69 17.77 -18.49
N PHE A 386 -7.61 18.38 -19.25
CA PHE A 386 -8.57 19.33 -18.70
C PHE A 386 -9.43 18.72 -17.58
N ILE A 387 -10.01 17.53 -17.81
CA ILE A 387 -10.84 16.85 -16.80
C ILE A 387 -10.00 16.49 -15.55
N LEU A 388 -8.77 15.99 -15.73
CA LEU A 388 -7.86 15.67 -14.63
C LEU A 388 -7.51 16.92 -13.81
N VAL A 389 -7.18 18.04 -14.47
CA VAL A 389 -6.82 19.30 -13.80
C VAL A 389 -8.02 19.87 -13.05
N VAL A 390 -9.19 19.96 -13.67
CA VAL A 390 -10.41 20.46 -13.00
C VAL A 390 -10.80 19.56 -11.84
N GLY A 391 -10.80 18.24 -12.04
CA GLY A 391 -11.06 17.26 -10.99
C GLY A 391 -10.06 17.38 -9.83
N LEU A 392 -8.78 17.62 -10.14
CA LEU A 392 -7.73 17.79 -9.15
C LEU A 392 -7.92 19.09 -8.36
N LEU A 393 -8.19 20.21 -9.03
CA LEU A 393 -8.43 21.50 -8.38
C LEU A 393 -9.58 21.40 -7.36
N VAL A 394 -10.68 20.73 -7.75
CA VAL A 394 -11.79 20.44 -6.82
C VAL A 394 -11.32 19.55 -5.67
N PHE A 395 -10.58 18.48 -5.97
CA PHE A 395 -10.16 17.50 -4.97
C PHE A 395 -9.22 18.07 -3.90
N ILE A 396 -8.28 18.94 -4.28
CA ILE A 396 -7.28 19.53 -3.36
C ILE A 396 -7.82 20.74 -2.58
N THR A 397 -8.99 21.27 -2.90
CA THR A 397 -9.49 22.48 -2.23
C THR A 397 -9.74 22.19 -0.74
N PRO A 398 -9.18 22.98 0.19
CA PRO A 398 -9.37 22.77 1.63
C PRO A 398 -10.73 23.27 2.12
N HIS A 399 -11.26 22.63 3.16
CA HIS A 399 -12.49 23.07 3.84
C HIS A 399 -12.26 24.29 4.74
N THR A 400 -11.07 24.42 5.30
CA THR A 400 -10.64 25.51 6.16
C THR A 400 -9.26 26.00 5.71
N ILE A 401 -9.07 27.31 5.60
CA ILE A 401 -7.80 27.92 5.21
C ILE A 401 -7.02 28.32 6.47
N VAL A 402 -5.68 28.26 6.45
CA VAL A 402 -4.87 28.82 7.55
C VAL A 402 -4.91 30.34 7.41
N MET A 403 -5.43 31.01 8.44
CA MET A 403 -5.76 32.43 8.37
C MET A 403 -5.37 33.09 9.68
N THR A 404 -4.95 34.34 9.58
CA THR A 404 -4.74 35.22 10.73
C THR A 404 -6.09 35.59 11.36
N PRO A 405 -6.12 36.03 12.64
CA PRO A 405 -7.35 36.50 13.27
C PRO A 405 -8.03 37.65 12.51
N ALA A 406 -7.25 38.51 11.85
CA ALA A 406 -7.77 39.62 11.05
C ALA A 406 -8.49 39.12 9.78
N GLU A 407 -7.90 38.16 9.08
CA GLU A 407 -8.51 37.53 7.90
C GLU A 407 -9.78 36.79 8.30
N LEU A 408 -9.74 36.02 9.39
CA LEU A 408 -10.90 35.31 9.95
C LEU A 408 -12.09 36.25 10.20
N LYS A 409 -11.80 37.41 10.80
CA LYS A 409 -12.80 38.46 11.04
C LYS A 409 -13.33 39.03 9.73
N ALA A 410 -12.46 39.27 8.75
CA ALA A 410 -12.84 39.82 7.45
C ALA A 410 -13.74 38.88 6.62
N MET A 411 -13.57 37.56 6.72
CA MET A 411 -14.43 36.60 6.00
C MET A 411 -15.74 36.28 6.74
N GLY A 412 -15.90 36.73 7.99
CA GLY A 412 -17.11 36.49 8.78
C GLY A 412 -17.28 35.04 9.26
N GLY A 413 -16.23 34.21 9.24
CA GLY A 413 -16.29 32.82 9.71
C GLY A 413 -15.03 32.01 9.40
N GLN A 414 -14.97 30.78 9.95
CA GLN A 414 -13.84 29.85 9.74
C GLN A 414 -13.77 29.23 8.34
N GLN A 415 -14.85 29.34 7.56
CA GLN A 415 -14.96 28.75 6.22
C GLN A 415 -15.11 29.87 5.18
N HIS A 416 -14.32 29.79 4.12
CA HIS A 416 -14.44 30.71 3.00
C HIS A 416 -15.76 30.46 2.25
N PRO A 417 -16.60 31.48 1.97
CA PRO A 417 -17.94 31.29 1.40
C PRO A 417 -17.99 30.49 0.08
N VAL A 418 -16.97 30.65 -0.76
CA VAL A 418 -16.83 29.93 -2.03
C VAL A 418 -16.00 28.63 -1.88
N LEU A 419 -14.74 28.74 -1.46
CA LEU A 419 -13.80 27.62 -1.40
C LEU A 419 -14.20 26.54 -0.38
N GLY A 420 -14.83 26.91 0.74
CA GLY A 420 -15.27 25.96 1.76
C GLY A 420 -16.23 24.90 1.22
N ASN A 421 -17.07 25.27 0.24
CA ASN A 421 -17.98 24.33 -0.42
C ASN A 421 -17.23 23.24 -1.19
N TYR A 422 -16.12 23.55 -1.85
CA TYR A 422 -15.31 22.54 -2.54
C TYR A 422 -14.49 21.67 -1.56
N GLY A 423 -14.33 22.12 -0.32
CA GLY A 423 -13.68 21.35 0.74
C GLY A 423 -14.53 20.22 1.32
N VAL A 424 -15.84 20.16 1.03
CA VAL A 424 -16.71 19.11 1.57
C VAL A 424 -16.50 17.78 0.84
N MET A 425 -16.78 16.66 1.53
CA MET A 425 -16.60 15.32 0.96
C MET A 425 -17.39 15.08 -0.34
N SER A 426 -18.54 15.72 -0.51
CA SER A 426 -19.33 15.60 -1.75
C SER A 426 -18.56 16.09 -2.98
N ALA A 427 -17.94 17.26 -2.88
CA ALA A 427 -17.13 17.87 -3.94
C ALA A 427 -15.89 17.02 -4.24
N LYS A 428 -15.17 16.64 -3.18
CA LYS A 428 -13.97 15.80 -3.27
C LYS A 428 -14.24 14.47 -3.96
N ASN A 429 -15.35 13.81 -3.60
CA ASN A 429 -15.73 12.56 -4.23
C ASN A 429 -16.08 12.76 -5.72
N GLY A 430 -16.73 13.85 -6.10
CA GLY A 430 -16.96 14.20 -7.51
C GLY A 430 -15.64 14.35 -8.29
N GLY A 431 -14.69 15.12 -7.74
CA GLY A 431 -13.37 15.35 -8.35
C GLY A 431 -12.55 14.08 -8.53
N ILE A 432 -12.41 13.26 -7.49
CA ILE A 432 -11.62 12.02 -7.58
C ILE A 432 -12.25 10.98 -8.51
N ASN A 433 -13.58 10.86 -8.54
CA ASN A 433 -14.24 9.93 -9.46
C ASN A 433 -14.03 10.34 -10.92
N ALA A 434 -14.06 11.64 -11.24
CA ALA A 434 -13.73 12.12 -12.59
C ALA A 434 -12.28 11.80 -12.97
N ILE A 435 -11.34 11.94 -12.03
CA ILE A 435 -9.92 11.57 -12.24
C ILE A 435 -9.78 10.07 -12.54
N ILE A 436 -10.43 9.21 -11.74
CA ILE A 436 -10.36 7.76 -11.89
C ILE A 436 -10.98 7.32 -13.20
N MET A 437 -12.18 7.81 -13.55
CA MET A 437 -12.85 7.45 -14.80
C MET A 437 -12.05 7.90 -16.03
N THR A 438 -11.39 9.06 -15.97
CA THR A 438 -10.45 9.51 -17.02
C THR A 438 -9.27 8.55 -17.16
N THR A 439 -8.72 8.06 -16.03
CA THR A 439 -7.64 7.07 -16.04
C THR A 439 -8.07 5.75 -16.66
N ILE A 440 -9.27 5.26 -16.33
CA ILE A 440 -9.85 4.05 -16.93
C ILE A 440 -9.99 4.23 -18.45
N ALA A 441 -10.47 5.40 -18.89
CA ALA A 441 -10.58 5.71 -20.32
C ALA A 441 -9.21 5.73 -21.02
N SER A 442 -8.17 6.26 -20.37
CA SER A 442 -6.79 6.20 -20.87
C SER A 442 -6.28 4.76 -21.05
N PHE A 443 -6.60 3.84 -20.13
CA PHE A 443 -6.28 2.41 -20.29
C PHE A 443 -7.02 1.77 -21.46
N ILE A 444 -8.31 2.06 -21.62
CA ILE A 444 -9.10 1.56 -22.76
C ILE A 444 -8.47 2.03 -24.08
N TRP A 445 -8.04 3.30 -24.16
CA TRP A 445 -7.36 3.83 -25.33
C TRP A 445 -6.00 3.17 -25.56
N TYR A 446 -5.21 2.98 -24.50
CA TYR A 446 -3.94 2.28 -24.59
C TYR A 446 -4.10 0.85 -25.11
N GLN A 447 -5.08 0.08 -24.61
CA GLN A 447 -5.39 -1.27 -25.10
C GLN A 447 -5.78 -1.29 -26.58
N ARG A 448 -6.32 -0.17 -27.07
CA ARG A 448 -6.66 0.03 -28.48
C ARG A 448 -5.51 0.64 -29.27
N GLY A 449 -4.39 1.05 -28.68
CA GLY A 449 -3.36 1.87 -29.35
C GLY A 449 -2.94 1.32 -30.72
N ASN A 450 -2.64 0.02 -30.79
CA ASN A 450 -2.26 -0.68 -32.02
C ASN A 450 -3.36 -1.58 -32.61
N ARG A 451 -4.60 -1.48 -32.11
CA ARG A 451 -5.69 -2.40 -32.45
C ARG A 451 -6.98 -1.65 -32.80
N VAL A 452 -7.67 -2.12 -33.83
CA VAL A 452 -8.99 -1.61 -34.21
C VAL A 452 -10.01 -2.72 -34.08
N PRO A 453 -11.08 -2.55 -33.28
CA PRO A 453 -12.17 -3.53 -33.22
C PRO A 453 -12.75 -3.79 -34.62
N ALA A 454 -12.80 -5.06 -35.05
CA ALA A 454 -13.39 -5.46 -36.34
C ALA A 454 -14.69 -6.27 -36.21
N VAL A 455 -15.22 -6.40 -34.99
CA VAL A 455 -16.52 -7.05 -34.76
C VAL A 455 -17.66 -6.28 -35.42
N LYS A 456 -18.69 -6.97 -35.92
CA LYS A 456 -19.83 -6.34 -36.65
C LYS A 456 -20.55 -5.25 -35.84
N TRP A 457 -20.62 -5.42 -34.53
CA TRP A 457 -21.26 -4.49 -33.60
C TRP A 457 -20.32 -3.41 -33.05
N ALA A 458 -19.09 -3.27 -33.57
CA ALA A 458 -18.10 -2.33 -33.05
C ALA A 458 -18.58 -0.87 -33.03
N LYS A 459 -19.36 -0.45 -34.04
CA LYS A 459 -19.97 0.88 -34.08
C LYS A 459 -20.91 1.10 -32.88
N PHE A 460 -21.85 0.17 -32.68
CA PHE A 460 -22.78 0.21 -31.55
C PHE A 460 -22.03 0.15 -30.22
N GLY A 461 -21.09 -0.78 -30.06
CA GLY A 461 -20.30 -0.93 -28.83
C GLY A 461 -19.46 0.32 -28.49
N ASN A 462 -18.92 1.01 -29.50
CA ASN A 462 -18.20 2.27 -29.30
C ASN A 462 -19.12 3.41 -28.87
N ILE A 463 -20.27 3.57 -29.54
CA ILE A 463 -21.27 4.59 -29.17
C ILE A 463 -21.72 4.34 -27.74
N PHE A 464 -22.11 3.10 -27.44
CA PHE A 464 -22.54 2.71 -26.11
C PHE A 464 -21.45 2.96 -25.06
N LEU A 465 -20.19 2.58 -25.32
CA LEU A 465 -19.10 2.80 -24.36
C LEU A 465 -18.86 4.29 -24.08
N ILE A 466 -18.91 5.14 -25.10
CA ILE A 466 -18.77 6.59 -24.94
C ILE A 466 -19.95 7.16 -24.15
N THR A 467 -21.17 6.84 -24.54
CA THR A 467 -22.39 7.26 -23.85
C THR A 467 -22.37 6.81 -22.40
N PHE A 468 -21.95 5.57 -22.13
CA PHE A 468 -21.85 5.02 -20.79
C PHE A 468 -20.89 5.83 -19.91
N PHE A 469 -19.69 6.15 -20.40
CA PHE A 469 -18.74 6.97 -19.66
C PHE A 469 -19.25 8.40 -19.43
N VAL A 470 -19.93 9.00 -20.41
CA VAL A 470 -20.51 10.34 -20.30
C VAL A 470 -21.62 10.35 -19.25
N VAL A 471 -22.55 9.40 -19.32
CA VAL A 471 -23.65 9.26 -18.35
C VAL A 471 -23.11 9.01 -16.95
N ALA A 472 -22.09 8.16 -16.80
CA ALA A 472 -21.45 7.92 -15.50
C ALA A 472 -20.79 9.18 -14.92
N HIS A 473 -20.12 9.98 -15.74
CA HIS A 473 -19.57 11.28 -15.31
C HIS A 473 -20.67 12.24 -14.88
N LEU A 474 -21.71 12.41 -15.70
CA LEU A 474 -22.82 13.30 -15.40
C LEU A 474 -23.54 12.87 -14.13
N ASN A 475 -23.77 11.56 -13.95
CA ASN A 475 -24.35 11.01 -12.73
C ASN A 475 -23.49 11.32 -11.51
N ASN A 476 -22.18 11.07 -11.56
CA ASN A 476 -21.30 11.31 -10.41
C ASN A 476 -21.21 12.80 -10.06
N ILE A 477 -21.16 13.69 -11.07
CA ILE A 477 -21.21 15.14 -10.86
C ILE A 477 -22.56 15.54 -10.26
N TRP A 478 -23.67 15.01 -10.78
CA TRP A 478 -25.01 15.28 -10.26
C TRP A 478 -25.14 14.83 -8.79
N VAL A 479 -24.72 13.62 -8.43
CA VAL A 479 -24.73 13.15 -7.03
C VAL A 479 -23.84 14.03 -6.15
N ALA A 480 -22.69 14.48 -6.65
CA ALA A 480 -21.80 15.40 -5.93
C ALA A 480 -22.47 16.75 -5.67
N CYS A 481 -23.20 17.30 -6.65
CA CYS A 481 -23.98 18.51 -6.49
C CYS A 481 -25.18 18.30 -5.55
N TYR A 482 -25.89 17.18 -5.67
CA TYR A 482 -27.02 16.83 -4.81
C TYR A 482 -26.62 16.74 -3.33
N GLY A 483 -25.42 16.24 -3.05
CA GLY A 483 -24.90 16.15 -1.69
C GLY A 483 -24.77 17.49 -0.96
N TYR A 484 -24.72 18.64 -1.66
CA TYR A 484 -24.75 19.95 -1.02
C TYR A 484 -26.09 20.24 -0.32
N PHE A 485 -27.19 19.67 -0.81
CA PHE A 485 -28.54 19.93 -0.32
C PHE A 485 -28.99 18.96 0.78
N ILE A 486 -28.14 18.02 1.20
CA ILE A 486 -28.46 17.00 2.20
C ILE A 486 -27.61 17.22 3.48
N PRO A 487 -28.16 16.93 4.68
CA PRO A 487 -27.42 16.86 5.92
C PRO A 487 -26.13 16.02 5.84
N ALA A 488 -25.10 16.44 6.56
CA ALA A 488 -23.76 15.85 6.47
C ALA A 488 -23.69 14.37 6.88
N ASN A 489 -24.52 13.95 7.84
CA ASN A 489 -24.61 12.55 8.29
C ASN A 489 -25.12 11.61 7.18
N VAL A 490 -26.04 12.06 6.34
CA VAL A 490 -26.57 11.28 5.21
C VAL A 490 -25.69 11.42 3.96
N ARG A 491 -25.07 12.59 3.77
CA ARG A 491 -24.15 12.88 2.65
C ARG A 491 -23.03 11.86 2.49
N ILE A 492 -22.51 11.31 3.59
CA ILE A 492 -21.47 10.26 3.58
C ILE A 492 -21.93 9.04 2.77
N GLY A 493 -23.21 8.68 2.83
CA GLY A 493 -23.78 7.55 2.07
C GLY A 493 -23.76 7.74 0.55
N LEU A 494 -23.74 8.98 0.05
CA LEU A 494 -23.74 9.28 -1.39
C LEU A 494 -22.44 8.89 -2.11
N SER A 495 -21.39 8.56 -1.36
CA SER A 495 -20.18 7.97 -1.92
C SER A 495 -20.47 6.64 -2.62
N VAL A 496 -21.30 5.77 -2.04
CA VAL A 496 -21.59 4.42 -2.56
C VAL A 496 -22.09 4.44 -4.00
N PRO A 497 -23.15 5.21 -4.37
CA PRO A 497 -23.59 5.27 -5.77
C PRO A 497 -22.54 5.88 -6.71
N GLN A 498 -21.72 6.84 -6.25
CA GLN A 498 -20.63 7.39 -7.06
C GLN A 498 -19.53 6.36 -7.34
N VAL A 499 -19.14 5.59 -6.31
CA VAL A 499 -18.20 4.48 -6.44
C VAL A 499 -18.74 3.42 -7.38
N ALA A 500 -20.01 3.04 -7.23
CA ALA A 500 -20.66 2.08 -8.12
C ALA A 500 -20.63 2.55 -9.58
N GLY A 501 -20.91 3.83 -9.84
CA GLY A 501 -20.76 4.45 -11.16
C GLY A 501 -19.35 4.31 -11.71
N THR A 502 -18.33 4.65 -10.93
CA THR A 502 -16.93 4.57 -11.37
C THR A 502 -16.45 3.12 -11.57
N LEU A 503 -16.78 2.21 -10.67
CA LEU A 503 -16.42 0.79 -10.79
C LEU A 503 -17.16 0.12 -11.95
N SER A 504 -18.37 0.56 -12.29
CA SER A 504 -19.07 0.07 -13.49
C SER A 504 -18.31 0.48 -14.76
N CYS A 505 -17.77 1.70 -14.85
CA CYS A 505 -16.85 2.11 -15.93
C CYS A 505 -15.59 1.24 -15.99
N LEU A 506 -15.03 0.85 -14.84
CA LEU A 506 -13.89 -0.04 -14.79
C LEU A 506 -14.25 -1.45 -15.30
N PHE A 507 -15.15 -2.15 -14.62
CA PHE A 507 -15.39 -3.57 -14.88
C PHE A 507 -16.17 -3.79 -16.17
N PHE A 508 -17.32 -3.12 -16.32
CA PHE A 508 -18.17 -3.31 -17.48
C PHE A 508 -17.59 -2.62 -18.72
N GLY A 509 -17.06 -1.40 -18.57
CA GLY A 509 -16.40 -0.69 -19.66
C GLY A 509 -15.17 -1.44 -20.20
N SER A 510 -14.31 -1.96 -19.31
CA SER A 510 -13.15 -2.77 -19.73
C SER A 510 -13.56 -4.12 -20.30
N ALA A 511 -14.54 -4.81 -19.72
CA ALA A 511 -15.02 -6.09 -20.25
C ALA A 511 -15.62 -5.93 -21.65
N LEU A 512 -16.44 -4.90 -21.87
CA LEU A 512 -16.99 -4.56 -23.18
C LEU A 512 -15.87 -4.22 -24.17
N ASN A 513 -14.85 -3.48 -23.73
CA ASN A 513 -13.67 -3.20 -24.55
C ASN A 513 -12.94 -4.48 -24.97
N LEU A 514 -12.63 -5.35 -24.02
CA LEU A 514 -11.95 -6.62 -24.28
C LEU A 514 -12.78 -7.53 -25.20
N ALA A 515 -14.10 -7.55 -25.04
CA ALA A 515 -15.01 -8.28 -25.92
C ALA A 515 -14.96 -7.76 -27.36
N MET A 516 -14.92 -6.44 -27.56
CA MET A 516 -14.75 -5.83 -28.88
C MET A 516 -13.38 -6.11 -29.51
N LEU A 517 -12.34 -6.30 -28.68
CA LEU A 517 -10.98 -6.57 -29.14
C LEU A 517 -10.73 -8.04 -29.53
N LYS A 518 -11.65 -8.97 -29.26
CA LYS A 518 -11.47 -10.40 -29.61
C LYS A 518 -11.19 -10.67 -31.09
N GLN A 519 -11.75 -9.87 -31.99
CA GLN A 519 -11.51 -9.94 -33.43
C GLN A 519 -10.88 -8.63 -33.95
N SER A 520 -10.03 -7.98 -33.16
CA SER A 520 -9.42 -6.72 -33.61
C SER A 520 -8.42 -6.93 -34.75
N ARG A 521 -8.39 -6.00 -35.69
CA ARG A 521 -7.29 -5.87 -36.65
C ARG A 521 -6.10 -5.19 -35.97
N GLU A 522 -4.93 -5.83 -36.02
CA GLU A 522 -3.68 -5.21 -35.58
C GLU A 522 -3.18 -4.26 -36.68
N LEU A 523 -2.86 -3.02 -36.29
CA LEU A 523 -2.34 -1.99 -37.21
C LEU A 523 -0.82 -2.09 -37.40
N GLY A 524 -0.12 -2.70 -36.46
CA GLY A 524 1.32 -2.89 -36.49
C GLY A 524 1.89 -3.38 -35.14
N PRO A 525 3.17 -3.77 -35.11
CA PRO A 525 3.82 -4.23 -33.90
C PRO A 525 4.05 -3.09 -32.91
N ILE A 526 4.09 -3.42 -31.62
CA ILE A 526 4.48 -2.48 -30.58
C ILE A 526 6.01 -2.38 -30.58
N ARG A 527 6.55 -1.17 -30.71
CA ARG A 527 7.99 -0.90 -30.72
C ARG A 527 8.54 -0.76 -29.30
N TRP A 528 8.62 -1.88 -28.58
CA TRP A 528 9.21 -1.92 -27.24
C TRP A 528 10.63 -1.34 -27.26
N GLY A 529 10.97 -0.53 -26.26
CA GLY A 529 12.26 0.16 -26.19
C GLY A 529 12.28 1.53 -26.88
N GLN A 530 11.30 1.83 -27.74
CA GLN A 530 11.19 3.10 -28.48
C GLN A 530 10.15 4.04 -27.87
N ILE A 531 10.22 4.23 -26.56
CA ILE A 531 9.41 5.21 -25.82
C ILE A 531 10.28 6.38 -25.38
N ALA A 532 9.72 7.58 -25.31
CA ALA A 532 10.45 8.76 -24.89
C ALA A 532 11.00 8.60 -23.45
N PRO A 533 12.27 8.99 -23.14
CA PRO A 533 12.86 8.85 -21.80
C PRO A 533 12.05 9.50 -20.67
N ARG A 534 11.29 10.56 -20.98
CA ARG A 534 10.34 11.21 -20.06
C ARG A 534 9.30 10.27 -19.45
N SER A 535 8.95 9.18 -20.13
CA SER A 535 8.08 8.14 -19.58
C SER A 535 8.72 7.40 -18.40
N GLN A 536 10.03 7.23 -18.39
CA GLN A 536 10.76 6.52 -17.35
C GLN A 536 10.87 7.37 -16.08
N TYR A 537 11.10 8.68 -16.23
CA TYR A 537 11.01 9.62 -15.12
C TYR A 537 9.60 9.67 -14.52
N ALA A 538 8.56 9.47 -15.32
CA ALA A 538 7.19 9.34 -14.83
C ALA A 538 7.02 8.07 -13.96
N LEU A 539 7.58 6.92 -14.36
CA LEU A 539 7.54 5.71 -13.53
C LEU A 539 8.29 5.88 -12.19
N ILE A 540 9.44 6.55 -12.21
CA ILE A 540 10.19 6.87 -10.99
C ILE A 540 9.39 7.82 -10.09
N MET A 541 8.80 8.88 -10.65
CA MET A 541 7.93 9.80 -9.91
C MET A 541 6.73 9.08 -9.30
N LEU A 542 6.09 8.18 -10.06
CA LEU A 542 4.96 7.38 -9.59
C LEU A 542 5.34 6.56 -8.36
N ALA A 543 6.47 5.87 -8.42
CA ALA A 543 6.96 5.05 -7.32
C ALA A 543 7.30 5.89 -6.08
N THR A 544 8.03 7.00 -6.26
CA THR A 544 8.38 7.91 -5.16
C THR A 544 7.14 8.51 -4.49
N ALA A 545 6.13 8.90 -5.29
CA ALA A 545 4.86 9.40 -4.78
C ALA A 545 4.11 8.34 -3.97
N PHE A 546 4.14 7.05 -4.38
CA PHE A 546 3.60 5.96 -3.59
C PHE A 546 4.34 5.77 -2.26
N THR A 547 5.67 5.79 -2.26
CA THR A 547 6.48 5.68 -1.03
C THR A 547 6.12 6.80 -0.06
N TRP A 548 6.05 8.05 -0.56
CA TRP A 548 5.74 9.22 0.27
C TRP A 548 4.32 9.18 0.82
N MET A 549 3.34 8.78 -0.02
CA MET A 549 1.95 8.54 0.38
C MET A 549 1.83 7.53 1.53
N MET A 550 2.57 6.41 1.46
CA MET A 550 2.55 5.40 2.50
C MET A 550 3.12 5.92 3.82
N GLY A 551 4.20 6.71 3.78
CA GLY A 551 4.75 7.37 4.96
C GLY A 551 3.79 8.39 5.59
N LEU A 552 3.15 9.21 4.75
CA LEU A 552 2.13 10.18 5.18
C LEU A 552 0.94 9.50 5.87
N MET A 553 0.37 8.47 5.25
CA MET A 553 -0.80 7.78 5.81
C MET A 553 -0.46 6.95 7.04
N GLY A 554 0.76 6.43 7.15
CA GLY A 554 1.29 5.85 8.39
C GLY A 554 1.29 6.86 9.53
N TYR A 555 1.84 8.07 9.27
CA TYR A 555 1.87 9.16 10.24
C TYR A 555 0.47 9.61 10.67
N ILE A 556 -0.40 9.92 9.72
CA ILE A 556 -1.79 10.36 9.99
C ILE A 556 -2.52 9.38 10.91
N ARG A 557 -2.45 8.07 10.62
CA ARG A 557 -3.11 7.03 11.43
C ARG A 557 -2.48 6.85 12.81
N SER A 558 -1.19 7.13 12.96
CA SER A 558 -0.54 7.12 14.27
C SER A 558 -0.98 8.34 15.09
N SER A 559 -0.97 9.51 14.47
CA SER A 559 -1.28 10.80 15.12
C SER A 559 -2.74 10.95 15.53
N VAL A 560 -3.68 10.23 14.89
CA VAL A 560 -5.10 10.27 15.31
C VAL A 560 -5.34 9.68 16.70
N ARG A 561 -4.42 8.84 17.20
CA ARG A 561 -4.47 8.33 18.58
C ARG A 561 -3.99 9.35 19.61
N LEU A 562 -3.48 10.52 19.19
CA LEU A 562 -3.04 11.61 20.05
C LEU A 562 -2.05 11.14 21.14
N PHE A 563 -2.53 11.00 22.37
CA PHE A 563 -1.79 10.67 23.59
C PHE A 563 -1.99 9.21 24.02
N TRP A 564 -2.36 8.32 23.10
CA TRP A 564 -2.66 6.91 23.39
C TRP A 564 -1.76 5.96 22.60
N HIS A 565 -1.19 4.98 23.30
CA HIS A 565 -0.58 3.80 22.67
C HIS A 565 -1.66 2.86 22.13
N VAL A 566 -2.67 2.59 22.97
CA VAL A 566 -3.91 1.89 22.62
C VAL A 566 -5.06 2.81 22.99
N ASN A 567 -5.87 3.19 22.00
CA ASN A 567 -6.89 4.23 22.15
C ASN A 567 -7.81 3.97 23.35
N GLU A 568 -7.88 4.92 24.29
CA GLU A 568 -8.69 4.89 25.52
C GLU A 568 -8.36 3.77 26.53
N ILE A 569 -7.39 2.90 26.25
CA ILE A 569 -7.00 1.78 27.11
C ILE A 569 -5.63 1.99 27.73
N MET A 570 -4.63 2.37 26.92
CA MET A 570 -3.25 2.56 27.38
C MET A 570 -2.75 3.94 26.95
N ARG A 571 -2.72 4.87 27.91
CA ARG A 571 -2.25 6.23 27.68
C ARG A 571 -0.73 6.24 27.46
N ASP A 572 -0.29 7.07 26.51
CA ASP A 572 1.11 7.41 26.36
C ASP A 572 1.44 8.60 27.27
N ASN A 573 2.16 8.34 28.36
CA ASN A 573 2.67 9.35 29.28
C ASN A 573 4.16 9.65 29.04
N SER A 574 4.71 9.26 27.88
CA SER A 574 6.09 9.60 27.52
C SER A 574 6.24 11.10 27.31
N PRO A 575 7.46 11.66 27.44
CA PRO A 575 7.72 13.06 27.09
C PRO A 575 7.51 13.35 25.59
N TRP A 576 7.34 12.30 24.77
CA TRP A 576 7.13 12.37 23.33
C TRP A 576 5.66 12.13 22.93
N ALA A 577 4.76 12.11 23.91
CA ALA A 577 3.32 12.01 23.71
C ALA A 577 2.76 13.34 23.18
N TYR A 578 3.12 13.74 21.97
CA TYR A 578 2.53 14.88 21.26
C TYR A 578 2.49 14.60 19.76
N THR A 579 1.69 15.37 19.02
CA THR A 579 1.69 15.29 17.56
C THR A 579 2.67 16.31 17.00
N HIS A 580 3.64 15.86 16.21
CA HIS A 580 4.61 16.75 15.58
C HIS A 580 3.94 17.72 14.61
N THR A 581 4.59 18.87 14.40
CA THR A 581 4.17 19.84 13.40
C THR A 581 4.21 19.22 12.00
N ILE A 582 3.39 19.75 11.09
CA ILE A 582 3.32 19.27 9.70
C ILE A 582 4.70 19.30 9.02
N GLY A 583 5.47 20.37 9.24
CA GLY A 583 6.82 20.50 8.67
C GLY A 583 7.79 19.43 9.18
N PHE A 584 7.80 19.18 10.50
CA PHE A 584 8.63 18.12 11.07
C PHE A 584 8.22 16.75 10.54
N GLY A 585 6.93 16.44 10.55
CA GLY A 585 6.41 15.17 10.03
C GLY A 585 6.78 14.96 8.56
N ALA A 586 6.61 15.98 7.72
CA ALA A 586 7.00 15.94 6.31
C ALA A 586 8.50 15.68 6.11
N ASN A 587 9.36 16.27 6.94
CA ASN A 587 10.81 16.03 6.90
C ASN A 587 11.16 14.59 7.25
N VAL A 588 10.57 14.02 8.31
CA VAL A 588 10.82 12.62 8.71
C VAL A 588 10.28 11.65 7.65
N ILE A 589 9.12 11.93 7.05
CA ILE A 589 8.60 11.13 5.93
C ILE A 589 9.57 11.18 4.76
N SER A 590 10.04 12.38 4.39
CA SER A 590 10.95 12.57 3.26
C SER A 590 12.30 11.88 3.51
N PHE A 591 12.83 11.95 4.73
CA PHE A 591 13.99 11.18 5.15
C PHE A 591 13.76 9.67 4.96
N ASN A 592 12.64 9.14 5.44
CA ASN A 592 12.30 7.72 5.30
C ASN A 592 12.18 7.29 3.82
N VAL A 593 11.58 8.14 2.98
CA VAL A 593 11.46 7.89 1.53
C VAL A 593 12.84 7.86 0.89
N LEU A 594 13.69 8.86 1.15
CA LEU A 594 15.05 8.91 0.61
C LEU A 594 15.88 7.72 1.07
N PHE A 595 15.80 7.36 2.36
CA PHE A 595 16.51 6.22 2.92
C PHE A 595 16.06 4.89 2.29
N PHE A 596 14.75 4.70 2.11
CA PHE A 596 14.21 3.55 1.39
C PHE A 596 14.74 3.50 -0.05
N TRP A 597 14.69 4.61 -0.79
CA TRP A 597 15.15 4.63 -2.18
C TRP A 597 16.66 4.41 -2.33
N ILE A 598 17.48 4.95 -1.42
CA ILE A 598 18.93 4.69 -1.41
C ILE A 598 19.20 3.20 -1.16
N THR A 599 18.53 2.61 -0.16
CA THR A 599 18.75 1.22 0.21
C THR A 599 18.19 0.24 -0.83
N ILE A 600 17.02 0.51 -1.42
CA ILE A 600 16.43 -0.37 -2.45
C ILE A 600 17.22 -0.29 -3.77
N MET A 601 17.78 0.88 -4.12
CA MET A 601 18.68 0.99 -5.28
C MET A 601 19.96 0.20 -5.06
N PHE A 602 20.51 0.21 -3.85
CA PHE A 602 21.63 -0.64 -3.48
C PHE A 602 21.27 -2.14 -3.59
N VAL A 603 20.07 -2.53 -3.14
CA VAL A 603 19.55 -3.90 -3.30
C VAL A 603 19.43 -4.28 -4.79
N PHE A 604 18.93 -3.40 -5.63
CA PHE A 604 18.83 -3.61 -7.08
C PHE A 604 20.20 -3.75 -7.74
N TRP A 605 21.18 -2.96 -7.31
CA TRP A 605 22.56 -3.07 -7.75
C TRP A 605 23.18 -4.41 -7.34
N LEU A 606 23.03 -4.83 -6.08
CA LEU A 606 23.48 -6.14 -5.61
C LEU A 606 22.85 -7.29 -6.41
N GLY A 607 21.54 -7.22 -6.66
CA GLY A 607 20.82 -8.22 -7.46
C GLY A 607 21.31 -8.31 -8.91
N ALA A 608 21.86 -7.21 -9.46
CA ALA A 608 22.46 -7.20 -10.79
C ALA A 608 23.81 -7.94 -10.84
N LEU A 609 24.60 -7.93 -9.76
CA LEU A 609 25.88 -8.64 -9.68
C LEU A 609 25.70 -10.17 -9.72
N GLY A 610 24.61 -10.68 -9.16
CA GLY A 610 24.27 -12.11 -9.16
C GLY A 610 23.68 -12.63 -10.47
N ALA A 611 23.53 -11.80 -11.51
CA ALA A 611 22.99 -12.24 -12.79
C ALA A 611 24.05 -13.00 -13.62
N LYS A 612 24.00 -14.34 -13.61
CA LYS A 612 24.54 -15.10 -14.74
C LYS A 612 23.76 -14.68 -15.98
N LYS A 613 24.46 -14.21 -17.03
CA LYS A 613 23.87 -13.90 -18.34
C LYS A 613 23.19 -15.15 -18.87
N ALA A 614 21.89 -15.29 -18.71
CA ALA A 614 21.12 -16.26 -19.46
C ALA A 614 21.10 -15.80 -20.92
N PRO A 615 21.53 -16.62 -21.89
CA PRO A 615 21.36 -16.29 -23.30
C PRO A 615 19.85 -16.38 -23.60
N VAL A 616 19.22 -15.23 -23.84
CA VAL A 616 17.88 -15.23 -24.44
C VAL A 616 18.07 -15.58 -25.92
N PRO A 617 17.34 -16.56 -26.49
CA PRO A 617 17.49 -16.90 -27.90
C PRO A 617 17.06 -15.72 -28.76
N ALA A 618 17.91 -15.37 -29.72
CA ALA A 618 17.62 -14.39 -30.75
C ALA A 618 16.22 -14.63 -31.34
N THR A 619 15.42 -13.57 -31.45
CA THR A 619 14.16 -13.56 -32.18
C THR A 619 14.38 -14.19 -33.56
N GLN A 620 13.74 -15.34 -33.82
CA GLN A 620 13.73 -15.90 -35.16
C GLN A 620 13.06 -14.90 -36.12
N PRO A 621 13.62 -14.67 -37.31
CA PRO A 621 13.01 -13.82 -38.31
C PRO A 621 11.67 -14.43 -38.73
N VAL A 622 10.64 -13.57 -38.78
CA VAL A 622 9.30 -13.93 -39.25
C VAL A 622 9.41 -14.41 -40.71
N PRO A 623 8.85 -15.58 -41.07
CA PRO A 623 8.79 -16.02 -42.46
C PRO A 623 8.00 -14.98 -43.28
N GLY A 624 8.65 -14.34 -44.25
CA GLY A 624 8.02 -13.36 -45.15
C GLY A 624 8.64 -11.96 -45.18
N ALA A 625 9.72 -11.69 -44.45
CA ALA A 625 10.52 -10.49 -44.70
C ALA A 625 11.28 -10.65 -46.02
N ALA A 626 10.88 -9.89 -47.05
CA ALA A 626 11.65 -9.78 -48.28
C ALA A 626 13.06 -9.24 -47.96
N PRO A 627 14.12 -9.80 -48.58
CA PRO A 627 15.48 -9.35 -48.31
C PRO A 627 15.63 -7.88 -48.70
N GLN A 628 16.01 -7.04 -47.73
CA GLN A 628 16.47 -5.68 -48.01
C GLN A 628 17.78 -5.77 -48.81
N PRO A 629 17.93 -5.01 -49.91
CA PRO A 629 19.16 -5.01 -50.67
C PRO A 629 20.30 -4.43 -49.82
N ALA A 630 21.44 -5.13 -49.84
CA ALA A 630 22.66 -4.68 -49.20
C ALA A 630 23.13 -3.35 -49.83
N THR A 631 23.07 -2.27 -49.07
CA THR A 631 23.80 -1.04 -49.40
C THR A 631 25.17 -1.13 -48.76
N GLY A 632 26.19 -1.38 -49.57
CA GLY A 632 27.58 -1.19 -49.19
C GLY A 632 27.92 0.29 -49.09
N HIS A 633 28.58 0.69 -48.01
CA HIS A 633 29.91 1.29 -47.97
C HIS A 633 30.31 1.55 -46.52
#